data_AF-A0A835I8Y2-F1
#
_entry.id   AF-A0A835I8Y2-F1
#
_cell.length_a   1.000
_cell.length_b   1.000
_cell.length_c   1.000
_cell.angle_alpha   90.00
_cell.angle_beta   90.00
_cell.angle_gamma   90.00
#
_symmetry.space_group_name_H-M   'P 1'
#
loop_
_entity.id
_entity.type
_entity.pdbx_description
1 polymer ?
#
loop_
_entity_poly.entity_id
_entity_poly.type
_entity_poly.pdbx_seq_one_letter_code
_entity_poly.pdbx_strand_id
1 'polypeptide(L)'
;MLSTLVFLDLGSNNFTSTIPVQLGNLLELQVLRLSNNSLNGQIPYQLSNLQKVWNFNLAGNYLLNPDRMRFKGMKSLTFLWLNYNYLDTEVPNPRLMASLNNF
;
A
#
# COMPACT_ATOMS: atom_id res chain seq x y z
N MET A 1 -18.11 -7.79 10.81
CA MET A 1 -18.20 -8.04 9.35
C MET A 1 -18.22 -6.67 8.66
N LEU A 2 -17.18 -6.33 7.91
CA LEU A 2 -17.11 -5.15 7.01
C LEU A 2 -17.16 -5.64 5.54
N SER A 3 -17.99 -6.64 5.26
CA SER A 3 -18.04 -7.33 3.97
C SER A 3 -18.77 -6.54 2.87
N THR A 4 -19.09 -5.28 3.08
CA THR A 4 -19.85 -4.44 2.14
C THR A 4 -19.13 -3.15 1.77
N LEU A 5 -17.95 -2.89 2.33
CA LEU A 5 -17.25 -1.64 2.04
C LEU A 5 -16.74 -1.66 0.59
N VAL A 6 -17.26 -0.74 -0.22
CA VAL A 6 -16.93 -0.60 -1.65
C VAL A 6 -15.88 0.49 -1.87
N PHE A 7 -15.85 1.52 -1.03
CA PHE A 7 -15.00 2.68 -1.20
C PHE A 7 -14.31 3.01 0.13
N LEU A 8 -12.98 3.08 0.12
CA LEU A 8 -12.18 3.54 1.25
C LEU A 8 -11.17 4.57 0.74
N ASP A 9 -11.33 5.80 1.19
CA ASP A 9 -10.38 6.89 0.94
C ASP A 9 -9.92 7.45 2.29
N LEU A 10 -8.64 7.23 2.57
CA LEU A 10 -7.90 7.71 3.73
C LEU A 10 -6.69 8.54 3.29
N GLY A 11 -6.72 9.05 2.06
CA GLY A 11 -5.63 9.84 1.52
C GLY A 11 -5.48 11.20 2.22
N SER A 12 -4.29 11.79 2.13
CA SER A 12 -3.97 13.11 2.70
C SER A 12 -4.19 13.20 4.22
N ASN A 13 -3.67 12.19 4.94
CA ASN A 13 -3.66 12.15 6.40
C ASN A 13 -2.22 12.01 6.90
N ASN A 14 -2.05 11.91 8.22
CA ASN A 14 -0.74 11.74 8.87
C ASN A 14 -0.56 10.33 9.42
N PHE A 15 -1.06 9.28 8.76
CA PHE A 15 -0.83 7.91 9.23
C PHE A 15 0.64 7.52 9.05
N THR A 16 1.27 7.06 10.12
CA THR A 16 2.73 6.81 10.19
C THR A 16 3.13 5.35 10.31
N SER A 17 2.18 4.42 10.35
CA SER A 17 2.43 2.99 10.58
C SER A 17 2.33 2.17 9.29
N THR A 18 2.39 0.85 9.41
CA THR A 18 2.27 -0.07 8.28
C THR A 18 0.82 -0.24 7.83
N ILE A 19 0.63 -0.69 6.59
CA ILE A 19 -0.70 -1.06 6.09
C ILE A 19 -1.13 -2.38 6.77
N PRO A 20 -2.27 -2.43 7.46
CA PRO A 20 -2.72 -3.65 8.14
C PRO A 20 -3.15 -4.73 7.14
N VAL A 21 -2.71 -5.97 7.36
CA VAL A 21 -3.02 -7.13 6.49
C VAL A 21 -4.53 -7.38 6.36
N GLN A 22 -5.30 -6.98 7.37
CA GLN A 22 -6.75 -7.17 7.46
C GLN A 22 -7.52 -6.38 6.39
N LEU A 23 -6.92 -5.33 5.81
CA LEU A 23 -7.53 -4.65 4.65
C LEU A 23 -7.74 -5.59 3.47
N GLY A 24 -6.92 -6.65 3.34
CA GLY A 24 -7.09 -7.70 2.35
C GLY A 24 -8.37 -8.54 2.49
N ASN A 25 -9.15 -8.35 3.57
CA ASN A 25 -10.42 -9.04 3.80
C ASN A 25 -11.64 -8.24 3.29
N LEU A 26 -11.45 -7.03 2.78
CA LEU A 26 -12.53 -6.19 2.26
C LEU A 26 -12.86 -6.57 0.81
N LEU A 27 -13.36 -7.80 0.61
CA LEU A 27 -13.47 -8.40 -0.73
C LEU A 27 -14.40 -7.67 -1.72
N GLU A 28 -15.27 -6.80 -1.22
CA GLU A 28 -16.17 -5.95 -2.02
C GLU A 28 -15.57 -4.60 -2.43
N LEU A 29 -14.34 -4.29 -1.95
CA LEU A 29 -13.71 -3.00 -2.18
C LEU A 29 -13.38 -2.80 -3.66
N GLN A 30 -13.73 -1.63 -4.17
CA GLN A 30 -13.53 -1.21 -5.55
C GLN A 30 -12.55 -0.03 -5.66
N VAL A 31 -12.51 0.82 -4.62
CA VAL A 31 -11.58 1.93 -4.52
C VAL A 31 -10.86 1.87 -3.18
N LEU A 32 -9.52 1.87 -3.25
CA LEU A 32 -8.65 1.95 -2.09
C LEU A 32 -7.64 3.07 -2.31
N ARG A 33 -7.76 4.14 -1.52
CA ARG A 33 -6.84 5.28 -1.55
C ARG A 33 -6.24 5.49 -0.17
N LEU A 34 -4.93 5.34 -0.08
CA LEU A 34 -4.11 5.59 1.11
C LEU A 34 -3.01 6.62 0.80
N SER A 35 -3.16 7.37 -0.29
CA SER A 35 -2.11 8.26 -0.81
C SER A 35 -1.80 9.43 0.10
N ASN A 36 -0.62 10.02 -0.02
CA ASN A 36 -0.19 11.20 0.75
C ASN A 36 -0.38 10.98 2.25
N ASN A 37 0.33 9.97 2.77
CA ASN A 37 0.45 9.70 4.20
C ASN A 37 1.94 9.48 4.52
N SER A 38 2.24 9.03 5.73
CA SER A 38 3.58 8.59 6.14
C SER A 38 3.63 7.08 6.37
N LEU A 39 2.81 6.31 5.64
CA LEU A 39 2.76 4.86 5.78
C LEU A 39 4.08 4.24 5.35
N ASN A 40 4.56 3.23 6.06
CA ASN A 40 5.86 2.60 5.81
C ASN A 40 5.79 1.07 5.84
N GLY A 41 6.94 0.43 5.66
CA GLY A 41 7.07 -1.02 5.60
C GLY A 41 6.62 -1.58 4.25
N GLN A 42 6.54 -2.91 4.16
CA GLN A 42 6.17 -3.59 2.92
C GLN A 42 4.67 -3.47 2.63
N ILE A 43 4.32 -3.34 1.35
CA ILE A 43 2.93 -3.51 0.90
C ILE A 43 2.50 -4.97 1.22
N PRO A 44 1.45 -5.20 2.02
CA PRO A 44 1.01 -6.54 2.35
C PRO A 44 0.52 -7.28 1.11
N TYR A 45 1.00 -8.52 0.89
CA TYR A 45 0.54 -9.33 -0.24
C TYR A 45 -0.96 -9.64 -0.19
N GLN A 46 -1.57 -9.58 0.99
CA GLN A 46 -3.01 -9.77 1.20
C GLN A 46 -3.85 -8.71 0.47
N LEU A 47 -3.31 -7.52 0.18
CA LEU A 47 -4.02 -6.52 -0.64
C LEU A 47 -4.29 -7.04 -2.06
N SER A 48 -3.51 -8.00 -2.55
CA SER A 48 -3.80 -8.67 -3.82
C SER A 48 -5.06 -9.53 -3.79
N ASN A 49 -5.67 -9.78 -2.63
CA ASN A 49 -6.99 -10.45 -2.54
C ASN A 49 -8.14 -9.55 -2.98
N LEU A 50 -7.92 -8.23 -3.08
CA LEU A 50 -8.95 -7.24 -3.41
C LEU A 50 -9.21 -7.20 -4.92
N GLN A 51 -9.78 -8.29 -5.43
CA GLN A 51 -9.92 -8.55 -6.88
C GLN A 51 -10.90 -7.61 -7.59
N LYS A 52 -11.74 -6.88 -6.86
CA LYS A 52 -12.70 -5.90 -7.39
C LYS A 52 -12.14 -4.47 -7.44
N VAL A 53 -10.95 -4.23 -6.88
CA VAL A 53 -10.34 -2.89 -6.85
C VAL A 53 -9.92 -2.49 -8.26
N TRP A 54 -10.51 -1.41 -8.75
CA TRP A 54 -10.17 -0.80 -10.04
C TRP A 54 -9.35 0.48 -9.88
N ASN A 55 -9.43 1.12 -8.71
CA ASN A 55 -8.66 2.31 -8.34
C ASN A 55 -7.84 2.03 -7.09
N PHE A 56 -6.52 1.85 -7.27
CA PHE A 56 -5.59 1.57 -6.18
C PHE A 56 -4.51 2.64 -6.09
N ASN A 57 -4.60 3.49 -5.06
CA ASN A 57 -3.68 4.60 -4.87
C ASN A 57 -2.94 4.49 -3.54
N LEU A 58 -1.64 4.24 -3.62
CA LEU A 58 -0.71 4.23 -2.48
C LEU A 58 0.38 5.31 -2.63
N ALA A 59 0.26 6.21 -3.60
CA ALA A 59 1.30 7.18 -3.92
C ALA A 59 1.58 8.15 -2.76
N GLY A 60 2.82 8.64 -2.65
CA GLY A 60 3.19 9.60 -1.60
C GLY A 60 3.19 8.96 -0.22
N ASN A 61 3.93 7.87 -0.06
CA ASN A 61 4.18 7.19 1.20
C ASN A 61 5.65 6.71 1.24
N TYR A 62 6.02 5.95 2.26
CA TYR A 62 7.34 5.36 2.45
C TYR A 62 7.32 3.83 2.28
N LEU A 63 6.48 3.33 1.36
CA LEU A 63 6.24 1.89 1.22
C LEU A 63 7.37 1.18 0.45
N LEU A 64 7.68 -0.03 0.89
CA LEU A 64 8.61 -0.97 0.27
C LEU A 64 7.87 -2.02 -0.56
N ASN A 65 8.64 -2.71 -1.42
CA ASN A 65 8.11 -3.78 -2.27
C ASN A 65 7.35 -4.85 -1.48
N PRO A 66 6.20 -5.34 -2.00
CA PRO A 66 5.55 -6.51 -1.44
C PRO A 66 6.41 -7.77 -1.61
N ASP A 67 6.03 -8.84 -0.92
CA ASP A 67 6.51 -10.18 -1.25
C ASP A 67 6.02 -10.60 -2.66
N ARG A 68 6.90 -10.50 -3.64
CA ARG A 68 6.62 -10.78 -5.06
C ARG A 68 6.21 -12.23 -5.33
N MET A 69 6.61 -13.18 -4.48
CA MET A 69 6.23 -14.60 -4.66
C MET A 69 4.77 -14.85 -4.26
N ARG A 70 4.19 -13.96 -3.44
CA ARG A 70 2.84 -14.11 -2.88
C ARG A 70 1.84 -13.12 -3.44
N PHE A 71 2.32 -11.97 -3.92
CA PHE A 71 1.46 -10.93 -4.46
C PHE A 71 0.87 -11.37 -5.80
N LYS A 72 -0.46 -11.52 -5.84
CA LYS A 72 -1.18 -11.96 -7.05
C LYS A 72 -1.58 -10.77 -7.91
N GLY A 73 -1.86 -11.02 -9.19
CA GLY A 73 -2.49 -10.02 -10.06
C GLY A 73 -3.90 -9.65 -9.57
N MET A 74 -4.24 -8.36 -9.68
CA MET A 74 -5.57 -7.83 -9.34
C MET A 74 -6.32 -7.52 -10.65
N LYS A 75 -7.33 -8.34 -10.97
CA LYS A 75 -7.92 -8.40 -12.32
C LYS A 75 -8.68 -7.14 -12.75
N SER A 76 -9.22 -6.38 -11.81
CA SER A 76 -10.02 -5.18 -12.11
C SER A 76 -9.21 -3.89 -12.17
N LEU A 77 -7.90 -3.92 -11.85
CA LEU A 77 -7.07 -2.71 -11.79
C LEU A 77 -7.10 -1.95 -13.12
N THR A 78 -7.51 -0.69 -13.03
CA THR A 78 -7.50 0.27 -14.15
C THR A 78 -6.59 1.43 -13.84
N PHE A 79 -6.58 1.89 -12.59
CA PHE A 79 -5.69 2.95 -12.10
C PHE A 79 -4.83 2.43 -10.96
N LEU A 80 -3.52 2.54 -11.14
CA LEU A 80 -2.52 2.15 -10.17
C LEU A 80 -1.55 3.31 -9.98
N TRP A 81 -1.55 3.89 -8.77
CA TRP A 81 -0.61 4.93 -8.39
C TRP A 81 0.27 4.45 -7.24
N LEU A 82 1.55 4.28 -7.55
CA LEU A 82 2.57 3.82 -6.61
C LEU A 82 3.78 4.76 -6.52
N ASN A 83 3.77 5.85 -7.31
CA ASN A 83 4.83 6.86 -7.34
C ASN A 83 5.05 7.51 -5.98
N TYR A 84 6.25 8.07 -5.77
CA TYR A 84 6.66 8.63 -4.48
C TYR A 84 6.52 7.61 -3.33
N ASN A 85 7.15 6.45 -3.52
CA ASN A 85 7.39 5.39 -2.53
C ASN A 85 8.84 4.88 -2.70
N TYR A 86 9.27 3.94 -1.87
CA TYR A 86 10.55 3.24 -2.00
C TYR A 86 10.39 1.89 -2.71
N LEU A 87 9.55 1.84 -3.74
CA LEU A 87 9.41 0.66 -4.59
C LEU A 87 10.59 0.59 -5.55
N ASP A 88 11.00 -0.63 -5.90
CA ASP A 88 12.16 -0.89 -6.76
C ASP A 88 13.50 -0.29 -6.29
N THR A 89 13.58 0.26 -5.07
CA THR A 89 14.88 0.44 -4.43
C THR A 89 15.43 -0.94 -4.13
N GLU A 90 16.54 -1.32 -4.75
CA GLU A 90 17.45 -2.30 -4.15
C GLU A 90 17.69 -1.80 -2.74
N VAL A 91 17.16 -2.52 -1.74
CA VAL A 91 17.11 -2.08 -0.34
C VAL A 91 18.32 -1.21 0.00
N PRO A 92 18.16 0.11 0.24
CA PRO A 92 19.24 0.85 0.86
C PRO A 92 19.34 0.21 2.25
N ASN A 93 20.46 -0.47 2.47
CA ASN A 93 20.87 -1.07 3.74
C ASN A 93 20.15 -0.39 4.93
N PRO A 94 19.45 -1.12 5.82
CA PRO A 94 18.77 -0.52 6.97
C PRO A 94 19.65 0.44 7.80
N ARG A 95 20.99 0.29 7.71
CA ARG A 95 21.98 1.22 8.28
C ARG A 95 22.00 2.62 7.64
N LEU A 96 21.67 2.76 6.34
CA LEU A 96 21.55 4.04 5.63
C LEU A 96 20.28 4.82 6.01
N MET A 97 19.19 4.13 6.35
CA MET A 97 17.98 4.82 6.83
C MET A 97 18.11 5.33 8.27
N ALA A 98 18.90 4.67 9.11
CA ALA A 98 19.24 5.18 10.44
C ALA A 98 20.13 6.46 10.39
N SER A 99 20.94 6.64 9.34
CA SER A 99 21.79 7.83 9.18
C SER A 99 21.07 9.07 8.63
N LEU A 100 19.88 8.93 8.06
CA LEU A 100 19.09 10.07 7.54
C LEU A 100 18.24 10.75 8.63
N ASN A 101 18.16 10.17 9.83
CA ASN A 101 17.49 10.77 11.00
C ASN A 101 18.44 11.61 11.88
N ASN A 102 19.67 11.89 11.40
CA ASN A 102 20.70 12.65 12.12
C ASN A 102 21.03 14.01 11.48
N PHE A 103 20.11 14.61 10.73
CA PHE A 103 20.17 16.01 10.31
C PHE A 103 18.81 16.68 10.44
#